data_AF-A0A2V6TYP2-F1
#
_entry.id   AF-A0A2V6TYP2-F1
#
_cell.length_a   1.000
_cell.length_b   1.000
_cell.length_c   1.000
_cell.angle_alpha   90.00
_cell.angle_beta   90.00
_cell.angle_gamma   90.00
#
_symmetry.space_group_name_H-M   'P 1'
#
loop_
_entity.id
_entity.type
_entity.pdbx_description
1 polymer ?
#
loop_
_entity_poly.entity_id
_entity_poly.type
_entity_poly.pdbx_seq_one_letter_code
_entity_poly.pdbx_strand_id
1 'polypeptide(L)'
;MPRAWGYWSARRYISLYRPGEVEDVFPYYRPGARWTALRAVRLPIAAVVGSRDEFLDRPAGELIAAFRGNATRARAFTGTVIPGARHNFQRRERELADLIVRWIHAHRGAARQRRSP
;
A
#
# COMPACT_ATOMS: atom_id res chain seq x y z
N MET A 1 -26.83 2.10 -9.59
CA MET A 1 -25.53 1.83 -8.94
C MET A 1 -25.55 2.48 -7.56
N PRO A 2 -25.36 1.74 -6.46
CA PRO A 2 -25.55 2.32 -5.13
C PRO A 2 -24.40 3.28 -4.81
N ARG A 3 -24.74 4.56 -4.60
CA ARG A 3 -23.81 5.65 -4.28
C ARG A 3 -23.03 5.41 -2.98
N ALA A 4 -23.59 4.65 -2.04
CA ALA A 4 -22.98 4.26 -0.78
C ALA A 4 -21.62 3.55 -0.93
N TRP A 5 -21.36 2.94 -2.09
CA TRP A 5 -20.11 2.24 -2.40
C TRP A 5 -19.20 3.01 -3.37
N GLY A 6 -19.44 4.30 -3.56
CA GLY A 6 -18.60 5.16 -4.41
C GLY A 6 -18.87 5.04 -5.92
N TYR A 7 -19.94 4.35 -6.33
CA TYR A 7 -20.32 4.20 -7.75
C TYR A 7 -21.21 5.37 -8.21
N TRP A 8 -20.60 6.53 -8.43
CA TRP A 8 -21.30 7.78 -8.78
C TRP A 8 -21.74 7.86 -10.24
N SER A 9 -21.18 7.02 -11.13
CA SER A 9 -21.55 6.92 -12.53
C SER A 9 -21.17 5.56 -13.12
N ALA A 10 -21.78 5.18 -14.25
CA ALA A 10 -21.36 3.99 -15.00
C ALA A 10 -19.87 4.06 -15.40
N ARG A 11 -19.39 5.26 -15.76
CA ARG A 11 -17.98 5.52 -16.04
C ARG A 11 -17.08 5.19 -14.85
N ARG A 12 -17.47 5.59 -13.64
CA ARG A 12 -16.73 5.27 -12.40
C ARG A 12 -16.74 3.79 -12.08
N TYR A 13 -17.88 3.12 -12.28
CA TYR A 13 -17.96 1.67 -12.11
C TYR A 13 -16.98 0.96 -13.06
N ILE A 14 -17.00 1.31 -14.36
CA ILE A 14 -16.07 0.75 -15.35
C ILE A 14 -14.61 1.06 -14.98
N SER A 15 -14.31 2.28 -14.51
CA SER A 15 -12.93 2.67 -14.19
C SER A 15 -12.30 1.88 -13.05
N LEU A 16 -13.10 1.29 -12.15
CA LEU A 16 -12.61 0.47 -11.04
C LEU A 16 -12.16 -0.92 -11.47
N TYR A 17 -12.68 -1.42 -12.61
CA TYR A 17 -12.45 -2.79 -13.06
C TYR A 17 -11.71 -2.88 -14.39
N ARG A 18 -11.55 -1.77 -15.12
CA ARG A 18 -10.85 -1.76 -16.41
C ARG A 18 -9.36 -1.42 -16.22
N PRO A 19 -8.45 -2.33 -16.62
CA PRO A 19 -7.01 -2.11 -16.61
C PRO A 19 -6.56 -0.80 -17.28
N GLY A 20 -5.74 0.01 -16.60
CA GLY A 20 -5.18 1.27 -17.12
C GLY A 20 -6.06 2.52 -16.95
N GLU A 21 -7.23 2.39 -16.35
CA GLU A 21 -8.03 3.56 -15.95
C GLU A 21 -7.44 4.25 -14.71
N VAL A 22 -7.98 5.41 -14.36
CA VAL A 22 -7.46 6.28 -13.29
C VAL A 22 -7.39 5.62 -11.89
N GLU A 23 -8.20 4.59 -11.65
CA GLU A 23 -8.25 3.88 -10.36
C GLU A 23 -7.23 2.74 -10.26
N ASP A 24 -6.60 2.38 -11.37
CA ASP A 24 -5.58 1.35 -11.43
C ASP A 24 -4.21 1.90 -10.97
N VAL A 25 -4.14 2.26 -9.70
CA VAL A 25 -2.99 2.96 -9.10
C VAL A 25 -1.83 2.04 -8.72
N PHE A 26 -2.10 0.72 -8.61
CA PHE A 26 -1.10 -0.32 -8.32
C PHE A 26 -1.15 -1.42 -9.39
N PRO A 27 -0.71 -1.15 -10.63
CA PRO A 27 -0.83 -2.09 -11.75
C PRO A 27 0.24 -3.20 -11.69
N TYR A 28 0.37 -3.94 -10.58
CA TYR A 28 1.34 -5.03 -10.42
C TYR A 28 1.11 -6.23 -11.36
N TYR A 29 -0.09 -6.34 -11.94
CA TYR A 29 -0.42 -7.35 -12.97
C TYR A 29 0.24 -7.05 -14.33
N ARG A 30 0.75 -5.82 -14.55
CA ARG A 30 1.48 -5.43 -15.77
C ARG A 30 2.97 -5.24 -15.46
N PRO A 31 3.84 -6.17 -15.92
CA PRO A 31 5.29 -5.99 -15.80
C PRO A 31 5.73 -4.65 -16.40
N GLY A 32 6.60 -3.92 -15.70
CA GLY A 32 7.11 -2.63 -16.16
C GLY A 32 6.13 -1.46 -16.09
N ALA A 33 4.90 -1.66 -15.59
CA ALA A 33 3.95 -0.56 -15.44
C ALA A 33 4.48 0.52 -14.50
N ARG A 34 4.23 1.78 -14.88
CA ARG A 34 4.64 2.94 -14.08
C ARG A 34 3.58 3.27 -13.05
N TRP A 35 3.89 3.09 -11.76
CA TRP A 35 2.97 3.38 -10.67
C TRP A 35 3.02 4.87 -10.33
N THR A 36 2.48 5.69 -11.22
CA THR A 36 2.62 7.17 -11.17
C THR A 36 2.16 7.75 -9.84
N ALA A 37 1.05 7.26 -9.28
CA ALA A 37 0.54 7.70 -7.98
C ALA A 37 1.52 7.39 -6.85
N LEU A 38 1.97 6.13 -6.73
CA LEU A 38 2.94 5.73 -5.69
C LEU A 38 4.27 6.47 -5.84
N ARG A 39 4.77 6.61 -7.07
CA ARG A 39 6.04 7.31 -7.39
C ARG A 39 5.99 8.79 -7.05
N ALA A 40 4.82 9.40 -6.94
CA ALA A 40 4.67 10.81 -6.56
C ALA A 40 4.79 11.03 -5.04
N VAL A 41 4.62 9.98 -4.22
CA VAL A 41 4.67 10.07 -2.76
C VAL A 41 6.10 10.33 -2.29
N ARG A 42 6.28 11.43 -1.54
CA ARG A 42 7.57 11.83 -0.96
C ARG A 42 7.70 11.57 0.55
N LEU A 43 6.59 11.20 1.19
CA LEU A 43 6.54 10.87 2.61
C LEU A 43 7.11 9.46 2.87
N PRO A 44 7.49 9.12 4.11
CA PRO A 44 7.72 7.73 4.49
C PRO A 44 6.50 6.86 4.19
N ILE A 45 6.73 5.64 3.69
CA ILE A 45 5.68 4.68 3.34
C ILE A 45 5.86 3.40 4.15
N ALA A 46 4.77 2.88 4.69
CA ALA A 46 4.66 1.50 5.15
C ALA A 46 3.71 0.73 4.22
N ALA A 47 4.17 -0.40 3.68
CA ALA A 47 3.34 -1.39 3.00
C ALA A 47 3.30 -2.65 3.85
N VAL A 48 2.09 -3.07 4.26
CA VAL A 48 1.87 -4.22 5.16
C VAL A 48 0.91 -5.18 4.48
N VAL A 49 1.30 -6.44 4.37
CA VAL A 49 0.52 -7.49 3.70
C VAL A 49 0.44 -8.72 4.58
N GLY A 50 -0.71 -9.38 4.63
CA GLY A 50 -0.84 -10.66 5.31
C GLY A 50 -0.28 -11.81 4.45
N SER A 51 0.49 -12.72 5.05
CA SER A 51 1.11 -13.82 4.27
C SER A 51 0.09 -14.84 3.74
N ARG A 52 -1.15 -14.81 4.22
CA ARG A 52 -2.28 -15.67 3.83
C ARG A 52 -3.49 -14.85 3.39
N ASP A 53 -3.24 -13.64 2.87
CA ASP A 53 -4.29 -12.83 2.28
C ASP A 53 -4.91 -13.58 1.09
N GLU A 54 -6.21 -13.84 1.19
CA GLU A 54 -7.00 -14.63 0.24
C GLU A 54 -7.16 -13.97 -1.14
N PHE A 55 -6.75 -12.71 -1.30
CA PHE A 55 -6.81 -11.98 -2.57
C PHE A 55 -5.45 -11.83 -3.25
N LEU A 56 -4.39 -12.45 -2.72
CA LEU A 56 -3.07 -12.44 -3.34
C LEU A 56 -3.09 -13.22 -4.66
N ASP A 57 -2.63 -12.57 -5.72
CA ASP A 57 -2.35 -13.18 -7.03
C ASP A 57 -0.91 -13.72 -7.14
N ARG A 58 -0.07 -13.44 -6.13
CA ARG A 58 1.36 -13.76 -6.08
C ARG A 58 1.86 -13.84 -4.64
N PRO A 59 3.08 -14.36 -4.38
CA PRO A 59 3.66 -14.34 -3.04
C PRO A 59 3.71 -12.93 -2.44
N ALA A 60 3.32 -12.80 -1.17
CA ALA A 60 3.29 -11.50 -0.46
C ALA A 60 4.65 -10.77 -0.50
N GLY A 61 5.76 -11.52 -0.48
CA GLY A 61 7.11 -10.95 -0.62
C GLY A 61 7.36 -10.28 -1.97
N GLU A 62 6.88 -10.87 -3.06
CA GLU A 62 6.98 -10.27 -4.40
C GLU A 62 6.13 -9.01 -4.51
N LEU A 63 4.95 -9.00 -3.90
CA LEU A 63 4.11 -7.81 -3.83
C LEU A 63 4.82 -6.68 -3.09
N ILE A 64 5.39 -6.95 -1.90
CA ILE A 64 6.17 -5.97 -1.15
C ILE A 64 7.39 -5.47 -1.96
N ALA A 65 8.06 -6.34 -2.71
CA ALA A 65 9.16 -5.95 -3.58
C ALA A 65 8.70 -5.02 -4.71
N ALA A 66 7.54 -5.27 -5.31
CA ALA A 66 6.95 -4.40 -6.33
C ALA A 66 6.61 -2.99 -5.78
N PHE A 67 6.05 -2.90 -4.57
CA PHE A 67 5.84 -1.63 -3.89
C PHE A 67 7.16 -0.91 -3.62
N ARG A 68 8.18 -1.61 -3.11
CA ARG A 68 9.51 -1.05 -2.84
C ARG A 68 10.15 -0.47 -4.12
N GLY A 69 10.12 -1.23 -5.22
CA GLY A 69 10.68 -0.81 -6.51
C GLY A 69 9.97 0.40 -7.13
N ASN A 70 8.73 0.66 -6.74
CA ASN A 70 7.94 1.81 -7.23
C ASN A 70 7.84 2.98 -6.23
N ALA A 71 8.24 2.81 -4.96
CA ALA A 71 8.31 3.89 -3.98
C ALA A 71 9.56 4.78 -4.17
N THR A 72 9.91 5.11 -5.42
CA THR A 72 11.23 5.67 -5.79
C THR A 72 11.50 7.08 -5.25
N ARG A 73 10.46 7.83 -4.86
CA ARG A 73 10.58 9.18 -4.28
C ARG A 73 10.27 9.23 -2.79
N ALA A 74 9.87 8.11 -2.18
CA ALA A 74 9.56 8.06 -0.77
C ALA A 74 10.83 8.30 0.04
N ARG A 75 10.74 9.09 1.12
CA ARG A 75 11.89 9.34 2.00
C ARG A 75 12.41 8.05 2.66
N ALA A 76 11.50 7.11 2.91
CA ALA A 76 11.79 5.80 3.47
C ALA A 76 10.68 4.83 3.05
N PHE A 77 11.01 3.55 2.96
CA PHE A 77 10.06 2.48 2.67
C PHE A 77 10.23 1.32 3.66
N THR A 78 9.15 1.02 4.37
CA THR A 78 9.03 -0.15 5.24
C THR A 78 8.06 -1.13 4.58
N GLY A 79 8.56 -2.29 4.17
CA GLY A 79 7.73 -3.39 3.68
C GLY A 79 7.67 -4.50 4.71
N THR A 80 6.48 -4.99 5.03
CA THR A 80 6.33 -6.08 6.01
C THR A 80 5.26 -7.07 5.58
N VAL A 81 5.58 -8.35 5.75
CA VAL A 81 4.62 -9.45 5.62
C VAL A 81 4.33 -9.98 7.02
N ILE A 82 3.06 -10.01 7.43
CA ILE A 82 2.64 -10.57 8.73
C ILE A 82 2.36 -12.06 8.56
N PRO A 83 3.14 -12.97 9.20
CA PRO A 83 2.96 -14.40 9.04
C PRO A 83 1.58 -14.89 9.49
N GLY A 84 0.92 -15.67 8.63
CA GLY A 84 -0.38 -16.27 8.93
C GLY A 84 -1.56 -15.30 8.91
N ALA A 85 -1.36 -14.00 8.68
CA ALA A 85 -2.43 -13.02 8.57
C ALA A 85 -3.19 -13.14 7.24
N ARG A 86 -4.52 -13.05 7.33
CA ARG A 86 -5.46 -12.93 6.20
C ARG A 86 -5.65 -11.46 5.82
N HIS A 87 -6.46 -11.18 4.80
CA HIS A 87 -6.69 -9.82 4.30
C HIS A 87 -7.16 -8.84 5.39
N ASN A 88 -8.02 -9.32 6.29
CA ASN A 88 -8.56 -8.52 7.39
C ASN A 88 -7.67 -8.50 8.64
N PHE A 89 -6.51 -9.17 8.62
CA PHE A 89 -5.61 -9.34 9.77
C PHE A 89 -6.26 -9.94 11.04
N GLN A 90 -7.36 -10.67 10.89
CA GLN A 90 -8.05 -11.28 12.03
C GLN A 90 -7.11 -12.24 12.79
N ARG A 91 -7.13 -12.17 14.12
CA ARG A 91 -6.21 -12.88 15.05
C ARG A 91 -4.75 -12.44 14.95
N ARG A 92 -4.44 -11.37 14.23
CA ARG A 92 -3.12 -10.75 14.06
C ARG A 92 -3.16 -9.23 14.27
N GLU A 93 -4.25 -8.73 14.85
CA GLU A 93 -4.52 -7.30 15.05
C GLU A 93 -3.47 -6.66 15.95
N ARG A 94 -3.01 -7.38 16.98
CA ARG A 94 -1.96 -6.91 17.88
C ARG A 94 -0.62 -6.73 17.16
N GLU A 95 -0.24 -7.71 16.32
CA GLU A 95 0.98 -7.65 15.52
C GLU A 95 0.94 -6.48 14.54
N LEU A 96 -0.21 -6.26 13.90
CA LEU A 96 -0.44 -5.11 13.02
C LEU A 96 -0.36 -3.79 13.79
N ALA A 97 -1.03 -3.68 14.94
CA ALA A 97 -1.04 -2.47 15.76
C ALA A 97 0.37 -2.10 16.23
N ASP A 98 1.11 -3.08 16.76
CA ASP A 98 2.47 -2.87 17.24
C ASP A 98 3.41 -2.44 16.09
N LEU A 99 3.23 -3.01 14.90
CA LEU A 99 3.97 -2.60 13.70
C LEU A 99 3.69 -1.13 13.35
N ILE A 100 2.42 -0.73 13.30
CA ILE A 100 2.02 0.64 12.97
C ILE A 100 2.60 1.62 13.99
N VAL A 101 2.47 1.32 15.29
CA VAL A 101 2.98 2.16 16.38
C VAL A 101 4.50 2.32 16.26
N ARG A 102 5.25 1.22 16.10
CA ARG A 102 6.71 1.26 15.91
C ARG A 102 7.10 2.10 14.70
N TRP A 103 6.41 1.92 13.58
CA TRP A 103 6.66 2.68 12.34
C TRP A 103 6.44 4.19 12.54
N ILE A 104 5.35 4.57 13.21
CA ILE A 104 5.07 5.98 13.55
C ILE A 104 6.19 6.55 14.42
N HIS A 105 6.62 5.86 15.47
CA HIS A 105 7.69 6.33 16.35
C HIS A 105 9.02 6.51 15.61
N ALA A 106 9.39 5.57 14.73
CA ALA A 106 10.61 5.65 13.92
C ALA A 106 10.64 6.88 13.00
N HIS A 107 9.49 7.40 12.59
CA HIS A 107 9.39 8.52 11.67
C HIS A 107 8.96 9.86 12.32
N ARG A 108 8.50 9.85 13.58
CA ARG A 108 8.28 11.07 14.39
C ARG A 108 9.58 11.81 14.71
N GLY A 109 10.69 11.09 14.98
CA GLY A 109 12.00 11.70 15.26
C GLY A 109 12.61 12.42 14.05
N ALA A 110 12.48 11.83 12.87
CA ALA A 110 13.01 12.38 11.61
C ALA A 110 12.25 13.62 11.10
N ALA A 111 11.06 13.92 11.63
CA ALA A 111 10.34 15.17 11.34
C ALA A 111 10.80 16.34 12.25
N ARG A 112 11.27 16.05 13.46
CA ARG A 112 11.75 17.07 14.43
C ARG A 112 13.15 17.59 14.09
N GLN A 113 14.08 16.74 13.65
CA GLN A 113 15.46 17.15 13.31
C GLN A 113 15.56 18.08 12.09
N ARG A 114 14.52 18.17 11.25
CA ARG A 114 14.46 19.05 10.08
C ARG A 114 13.88 20.45 10.35
N ARG A 115 13.46 20.73 11.59
CA ARG A 115 12.86 22.01 12.00
C ARG A 115 13.76 22.81 12.95
N SER A 116 14.99 22.36 13.21
CA SER A 116 15.98 23.20 13.90
C SER A 116 16.58 24.18 12.89
N PRO A 117 16.63 25.49 13.21
CA PRO A 117 17.15 26.54 12.33
C PRO A 117 18.65 26.38 12.06
#